data_AF-A0A388SNK0-F1
#
_entry.id   AF-A0A388SNK0-F1
#
_cell.length_a   1.000
_cell.length_b   1.000
_cell.length_c   1.000
_cell.angle_alpha   90.00
_cell.angle_beta   90.00
_cell.angle_gamma   90.00
#
_symmetry.space_group_name_H-M   'P 1'
#
loop_
_entity.id
_entity.type
_entity.pdbx_description
1 polymer ?
#
loop_
_entity_poly.entity_id
_entity_poly.type
_entity_poly.pdbx_seq_one_letter_code
_entity_poly.pdbx_strand_id
1 'polypeptide(L)'
;MSHTPCVGCGWCCLSDQCLVSHHLHGYVARCPELVWDGALGRYLCQLMAPTHTASCRTAPGPSQDDSGPDLTELRQGLGCCAPLCSWRRDVRDRG
;
A
#
# COMPACT_ATOMS: atom_id res chain seq x y z
N MET A 1 -19.24 12.80 2.42
CA MET A 1 -17.94 13.27 1.88
C MET A 1 -17.47 12.26 0.86
N SER A 2 -17.33 12.64 -0.41
CA SER A 2 -16.83 11.74 -1.45
C SER A 2 -15.30 11.66 -1.34
N HIS A 3 -14.80 10.55 -0.81
CA HIS A 3 -13.35 10.31 -0.78
C HIS A 3 -12.87 10.06 -2.22
N THR A 4 -11.89 10.82 -2.67
CA THR A 4 -11.27 10.61 -3.98
C THR A 4 -10.49 9.30 -3.93
N PRO A 5 -10.73 8.32 -4.82
CA PRO A 5 -10.07 7.03 -4.73
C PRO A 5 -8.57 7.13 -5.03
N CYS A 6 -7.77 6.28 -4.37
CA CYS A 6 -6.39 6.04 -4.79
C CYS A 6 -6.41 5.35 -6.16
N VAL A 7 -5.67 5.90 -7.11
CA VAL A 7 -5.59 5.38 -8.49
C VAL A 7 -4.27 4.65 -8.76
N GLY A 8 -3.43 4.45 -7.75
CA GLY A 8 -2.12 3.81 -7.91
C GLY A 8 -1.13 4.66 -8.71
N CYS A 9 -1.18 6.00 -8.59
CA CYS A 9 -0.23 6.88 -9.29
C CYS A 9 1.21 6.78 -8.77
N GLY A 10 1.43 6.17 -7.61
CA GLY A 10 2.75 5.95 -7.02
C GLY A 10 3.34 7.16 -6.29
N TRP A 11 2.77 8.37 -6.42
CA TRP A 11 3.38 9.60 -5.86
C TRP A 11 3.76 9.47 -4.38
N CYS A 12 2.83 9.06 -3.52
CA CYS A 12 3.10 8.94 -2.08
C CYS A 12 4.12 7.83 -1.77
N CYS A 13 4.06 6.69 -2.46
CA CYS A 13 4.91 5.53 -2.18
C CYS A 13 6.31 5.62 -2.82
N LEU A 14 6.46 6.41 -3.89
CA LEU A 14 7.75 6.71 -4.53
C LEU A 14 8.46 7.89 -3.86
N SER A 15 7.71 8.80 -3.23
CA SER A 15 8.31 9.92 -2.50
C SER A 15 8.89 9.45 -1.17
N ASP A 16 8.13 8.65 -0.41
CA ASP A 16 8.52 8.20 0.93
C ASP A 16 8.08 6.77 1.21
N GLN A 17 8.95 6.02 1.91
CA GLN A 17 8.63 4.70 2.44
C GLN A 17 7.67 4.84 3.63
N CYS A 18 6.60 4.03 3.65
CA CYS A 18 5.66 4.04 4.77
C CYS A 18 6.23 3.32 6.00
N LEU A 19 5.71 3.62 7.19
CA LEU A 19 6.15 3.01 8.45
C LEU A 19 6.03 1.47 8.45
N VAL A 20 4.98 0.93 7.83
CA VAL A 20 4.80 -0.54 7.72
C VAL A 20 5.95 -1.15 6.92
N SER A 21 6.31 -0.55 5.79
CA SER A 21 7.46 -1.01 4.99
C SER A 21 8.78 -0.81 5.73
N HIS A 22 8.94 0.29 6.47
CA HIS A 22 10.13 0.51 7.30
C HIS A 22 10.32 -0.57 8.37
N HIS A 23 9.25 -0.98 9.05
CA HIS A 23 9.33 -2.04 10.05
C HIS A 23 9.71 -3.39 9.44
N LEU A 24 9.26 -3.67 8.21
CA LEU A 24 9.53 -4.94 7.53
C LEU A 24 10.92 -4.98 6.86
N HIS A 25 11.35 -3.86 6.27
CA HIS A 25 12.48 -3.83 5.34
C HIS A 25 13.61 -2.88 5.76
N GLY A 26 13.45 -2.13 6.85
CA GLY A 26 14.38 -1.07 7.24
C GLY A 26 14.28 0.15 6.31
N TYR A 27 15.31 0.99 6.33
CA TYR A 27 15.38 2.19 5.49
C TYR A 27 15.94 1.83 4.11
N VAL A 28 15.11 1.92 3.08
CA VAL A 28 15.52 1.68 1.69
C VAL A 28 15.06 2.82 0.79
N ALA A 29 15.81 3.07 -0.29
CA ALA A 29 15.50 4.15 -1.23
C ALA A 29 14.13 4.00 -1.90
N ARG A 30 13.64 2.76 -2.07
CA ARG A 30 12.32 2.46 -2.62
C ARG A 30 11.69 1.28 -1.90
N CYS A 31 10.43 1.44 -1.51
CA CYS A 31 9.65 0.39 -0.85
C CYS A 31 9.62 -0.89 -1.72
N PRO A 32 10.07 -2.07 -1.21
CA PRO A 32 10.09 -3.32 -1.97
C PRO A 32 8.69 -3.84 -2.32
N GLU A 33 7.69 -3.42 -1.55
CA GLU A 33 6.28 -3.82 -1.72
C GLU A 33 5.58 -3.03 -2.83
N LEU A 34 6.19 -1.96 -3.33
CA LEU A 34 5.63 -1.13 -4.38
C LEU A 34 6.02 -1.69 -5.76
N VAL A 35 5.03 -2.20 -6.49
CA VAL A 35 5.23 -2.78 -7.82
C VAL A 35 4.39 -2.07 -8.86
N TRP A 36 4.96 -1.84 -10.05
CA TRP A 36 4.17 -1.41 -11.19
C TRP A 36 3.45 -2.62 -11.79
N ASP A 37 2.13 -2.54 -11.87
CA ASP A 37 1.31 -3.51 -12.58
C ASP A 37 1.06 -2.99 -14.00
N GLY A 38 1.74 -3.60 -14.97
CA GLY A 38 1.61 -3.24 -16.39
C GLY A 38 0.26 -3.59 -17.01
N ALA A 39 -0.47 -4.58 -16.47
CA ALA A 39 -1.79 -4.96 -16.95
C ALA A 39 -2.87 -3.98 -16.48
N LEU A 40 -2.75 -3.49 -15.25
CA LEU A 40 -3.66 -2.50 -14.67
C LEU A 40 -3.22 -1.06 -14.94
N GLY A 41 -1.99 -0.85 -15.43
CA GLY A 41 -1.42 0.46 -15.69
C GLY A 41 -1.30 1.33 -14.44
N ARG A 42 -0.94 0.75 -13.29
CA ARG A 42 -0.83 1.47 -12.01
C ARG A 42 0.11 0.77 -11.02
N TYR A 43 0.57 1.51 -10.03
CA TYR A 43 1.28 0.94 -8.88
C TYR A 43 0.35 0.20 -7.91
N LEU A 44 0.81 -0.94 -7.42
CA LEU A 44 0.19 -1.74 -6.38
C LEU A 44 1.13 -1.86 -5.18
N CYS A 45 0.56 -1.88 -3.98
CA CYS A 45 1.27 -2.24 -2.76
C CYS A 45 0.98 -3.72 -2.46
N GLN A 46 2.02 -4.56 -2.44
CA GLN A 46 1.87 -5.99 -2.23
C GLN A 46 1.37 -6.34 -0.81
N LEU A 47 1.68 -5.54 0.20
CA LEU A 47 1.08 -5.65 1.53
C LEU A 47 -0.44 -5.50 1.53
N MET A 48 -0.98 -4.79 0.54
CA MET A 48 -2.42 -4.57 0.34
C MET A 48 -3.06 -5.62 -0.58
N ALA A 49 -2.27 -6.55 -1.12
CA ALA A 49 -2.80 -7.61 -1.96
C ALA A 49 -3.66 -8.58 -1.11
N PRO A 50 -4.72 -9.16 -1.71
CA PRO A 50 -5.65 -10.01 -0.98
C PRO A 50 -4.97 -11.20 -0.27
N THR A 51 -3.83 -11.67 -0.77
CA THR A 51 -3.00 -12.73 -0.17
C THR A 51 -2.46 -12.37 1.22
N HIS A 52 -2.13 -11.09 1.49
CA HIS A 52 -1.70 -10.65 2.81
C HIS A 52 -2.87 -10.42 3.78
N THR A 53 -4.02 -9.98 3.26
CA THR A 53 -5.21 -9.73 4.10
C THR A 53 -6.01 -10.98 4.48
N ALA A 54 -5.74 -12.13 3.83
CA ALA A 54 -6.39 -13.40 4.15
C ALA A 54 -5.98 -13.96 5.53
N SER A 55 -4.81 -13.57 6.06
CA SER A 55 -4.41 -13.90 7.44
C SER A 55 -5.18 -13.12 8.51
N CYS A 56 -6.03 -12.14 8.16
CA CYS A 56 -6.77 -11.34 9.15
C CYS A 56 -8.22 -11.79 9.39
N ARG A 57 -8.71 -12.86 8.73
CA ARG A 57 -10.10 -13.32 8.93
C ARG A 57 -10.22 -14.84 8.94
N THR A 58 -9.67 -15.52 9.96
CA THR A 58 -10.31 -16.62 10.73
C THR A 58 -9.29 -17.42 11.56
N ALA A 59 -9.22 -17.16 12.86
CA ALA A 59 -8.94 -18.21 13.86
C ALA A 59 -9.34 -17.72 15.27
N PRO A 60 -10.26 -18.40 15.99
CA PRO A 60 -10.46 -18.19 17.41
C PRO A 60 -9.48 -19.09 18.19
N GLY A 61 -8.39 -18.53 18.70
CA GLY A 61 -7.46 -19.25 19.59
C GLY A 61 -6.41 -18.31 20.20
N PRO A 62 -6.07 -18.43 21.49
CA PRO A 62 -5.03 -17.62 22.11
C PRO A 62 -3.66 -18.30 21.91
N SER A 63 -2.95 -17.93 20.86
CA SER A 63 -1.53 -18.25 20.67
C SER A 63 -0.78 -16.97 20.26
N GLN A 64 0.29 -16.66 20.99
CA GLN A 64 1.14 -15.49 20.77
C GLN A 64 1.88 -15.59 19.41
N ASP A 65 1.93 -14.46 18.70
CA ASP A 65 2.71 -14.14 17.49
C ASP A 65 2.30 -14.76 16.14
N ASP A 66 0.99 -14.78 15.83
CA ASP A 66 0.45 -15.06 14.47
C ASP A 66 -0.37 -13.87 13.90
N SER A 67 -0.03 -12.65 14.33
CA SER A 67 -0.63 -11.44 13.77
C SER A 67 0.29 -10.88 12.71
N GLY A 68 -0.14 -10.95 11.45
CA GLY A 68 0.54 -10.26 10.35
C GLY A 68 0.79 -8.77 10.65
N PRO A 69 1.61 -8.08 9.84
CA PRO A 69 1.95 -6.68 10.10
C PRO A 69 0.70 -5.82 10.26
N ASP A 70 0.70 -4.89 11.21
CA ASP A 70 -0.39 -3.91 11.36
C ASP A 70 -0.44 -3.02 10.11
N LEU A 71 -1.50 -3.19 9.32
CA LEU A 71 -1.72 -2.46 8.06
C LEU A 71 -2.56 -1.20 8.24
N THR A 72 -2.93 -0.82 9.48
CA THR A 72 -3.79 0.34 9.76
C THR A 72 -3.22 1.62 9.14
N GLU A 73 -1.89 1.79 9.19
CA GLU A 73 -1.16 2.92 8.61
C GLU A 73 -1.20 2.96 7.07
N LEU A 74 -1.59 1.89 6.38
CA LEU A 74 -1.78 1.88 4.93
C LEU A 74 -3.09 2.55 4.49
N ARG A 75 -3.95 2.94 5.45
CA ARG A 75 -5.14 3.78 5.22
C ARG A 75 -6.09 3.21 4.17
N GLN A 76 -6.26 1.88 4.15
CA GLN A 76 -7.18 1.21 3.24
C GLN A 76 -8.58 1.82 3.33
N GLY A 77 -9.18 2.11 2.17
CA GLY A 77 -10.55 2.64 2.12
C GLY A 77 -10.72 4.11 2.51
N LEU A 78 -9.68 4.79 3.02
CA LEU A 78 -9.75 6.23 3.38
C LEU A 78 -9.60 7.17 2.17
N GLY A 79 -9.28 6.62 1.00
CA GLY A 79 -9.08 7.37 -0.24
C GLY A 79 -7.63 7.81 -0.47
N CYS A 80 -7.43 8.69 -1.44
CA CYS A 80 -6.13 9.21 -1.81
C CYS A 80 -5.67 10.27 -0.80
N CYS A 81 -4.46 10.12 -0.27
CA CYS A 81 -3.83 11.11 0.61
C CYS A 81 -3.42 12.40 -0.13
N ALA A 82 -3.33 12.38 -1.47
CA ALA A 82 -2.96 13.53 -2.30
C ALA A 82 -3.95 13.71 -3.48
N PRO A 83 -5.22 14.04 -3.21
CA PRO A 83 -6.29 14.02 -4.22
C PRO A 83 -6.09 15.02 -5.36
N LEU A 84 -5.35 16.11 -5.10
CA LEU A 84 -5.03 17.17 -6.05
C LEU A 84 -3.71 16.94 -6.81
N CYS A 85 -2.97 15.87 -6.51
CA CYS A 85 -1.70 15.59 -7.18
C CYS A 85 -1.93 15.29 -8.67
N SER A 86 -1.16 15.96 -9.53
CA SER A 86 -1.27 15.84 -10.99
C SER A 86 -0.95 14.43 -11.50
N TRP A 87 -0.14 13.66 -10.76
CA TRP A 87 0.20 12.28 -11.11
C TRP A 87 -1.04 11.37 -11.18
N ARG A 88 -2.14 11.72 -10.51
CA ARG A 88 -3.41 10.99 -10.63
C ARG A 88 -4.00 11.04 -12.04
N ARG A 89 -3.64 12.04 -12.84
CA ARG A 89 -4.07 12.19 -14.25
C ARG A 89 -3.03 11.67 -15.25
N ASP A 90 -1.82 11.34 -14.78
CA ASP A 90 -0.68 10.86 -15.56
C ASP A 90 -0.06 9.63 -14.85
N VAL A 91 -0.88 8.58 -14.73
CA VAL A 91 -0.45 7.32 -14.13
C VAL A 91 0.42 6.59 -15.15
N ARG A 92 1.68 6.37 -14.78
CA ARG A 92 2.71 5.74 -15.60
C ARG A 92 3.81 5.18 -14.72
N ASP A 93 4.53 4.21 -15.26
CA ASP A 93 5.72 3.68 -14.62
C ASP A 93 6.81 4.76 -14.57
N ARG A 94 7.52 4.79 -13.44
CA ARG A 94 8.53 5.76 -13.04
C ARG A 94 9.77 5.08 -12.44
N GLY A 95 9.86 3.74 -12.49
CA GLY A 95 11.05 2.99 -12.08
C GLY A 95 10.82 2.21 -10.81
#